data_AF-A0A7S0K2Y2-F1
#
_entry.id   AF-A0A7S0K2Y2-F1
#
_cell.length_a   1.000
_cell.length_b   1.000
_cell.length_c   1.000
_cell.angle_alpha   90.00
_cell.angle_beta   90.00
_cell.angle_gamma   90.00
#
_symmetry.space_group_name_H-M   'P 1'
#
loop_
_entity.id
_entity.type
_entity.pdbx_description
1 polymer ?
#
loop_
_entity_poly.entity_id
_entity_poly.type
_entity_poly.pdbx_seq_one_letter_code
_entity_poly.pdbx_strand_id
1 'polypeptide(L)'
;GGGDADDDEDVDEDDAASRAETARNDDLKRSAESLIRSMTDEVCPASGSFQIGRTKVFFKKEAFAQLRRSLAAAQGQKAVAVQAAWRGVIARREAAARRRMVVQAQAAWRGFVARRVVVALRRRLAATAVQTASRRFLALRRFRATRQVALSLQTRFRGGVARRAATQLRRDRAATRLAAWVRGSRVRATQRRSARAALVIQCATRQAAARRQLATLRKQAREVGNLKETNIALAKRCRFLDEKLQTLAALLAAELGAKQLVWEQDASGGATAAGAASAPAAGAGVDEGSAGAAGADADAKAASDAAMAAPSGFALVFQDEAASAGASAGDETDGAPASGACKSADVVAHLRDEKSLLRRRAQAAEEEAAALARRAEAAEAALASAKQEADAATAAAAAATAKAEAAAATA
;
A
#
# COMPACT_ATOMS: atom_id res chain seq x y z
N GLY A 1 -84.47 88.98 118.92
CA GLY A 1 -84.82 88.07 117.80
C GLY A 1 -84.27 88.68 116.55
N GLY A 2 -83.77 87.96 115.57
CA GLY A 2 -83.60 86.54 115.30
C GLY A 2 -82.53 86.47 114.20
N GLY A 3 -81.98 85.28 113.96
CA GLY A 3 -80.87 85.06 113.02
C GLY A 3 -81.19 85.37 111.56
N ASP A 4 -80.16 85.30 110.74
CA ASP A 4 -80.05 84.40 109.58
C ASP A 4 -78.61 84.51 109.07
N ALA A 5 -77.90 83.39 109.02
CA ALA A 5 -76.51 83.29 108.58
C ALA A 5 -76.37 81.97 107.82
N ASP A 6 -76.63 82.02 106.52
CA ASP A 6 -76.34 80.99 105.54
C ASP A 6 -76.08 81.74 104.22
N ASP A 7 -74.80 82.00 103.89
CA ASP A 7 -74.29 82.38 102.55
C ASP A 7 -72.76 82.67 102.67
N ASP A 8 -71.91 81.65 102.84
CA ASP A 8 -70.44 81.86 102.97
C ASP A 8 -69.57 80.66 102.48
N GLU A 9 -70.03 79.82 101.53
CA GLU A 9 -69.21 78.68 101.04
C GLU A 9 -68.69 78.80 99.58
N ASP A 10 -69.14 79.77 98.78
CA ASP A 10 -68.69 79.92 97.38
C ASP A 10 -67.44 80.82 97.20
N VAL A 11 -66.91 81.40 98.28
CA VAL A 11 -65.75 82.33 98.21
C VAL A 11 -64.41 81.58 98.25
N ASP A 12 -64.37 80.34 98.75
CA ASP A 12 -63.11 79.61 99.00
C ASP A 12 -62.51 78.90 97.77
N GLU A 13 -63.31 78.55 96.76
CA GLU A 13 -62.84 77.78 95.59
C GLU A 13 -62.14 78.68 94.54
N ASP A 14 -62.65 79.91 94.34
CA ASP A 14 -61.99 80.96 93.54
C ASP A 14 -60.66 81.40 94.18
N ASP A 15 -60.61 81.38 95.51
CA ASP A 15 -59.42 81.68 96.31
C ASP A 15 -58.35 80.58 96.22
N ALA A 16 -58.74 79.31 96.07
CA ALA A 16 -57.83 78.19 95.86
C ALA A 16 -57.22 78.18 94.45
N ALA A 17 -58.02 78.50 93.43
CA ALA A 17 -57.56 78.62 92.05
C ALA A 17 -56.52 79.75 91.88
N SER A 18 -56.76 80.90 92.52
CA SER A 18 -55.83 82.03 92.50
C SER A 18 -54.49 81.70 93.20
N ARG A 19 -54.51 80.94 94.30
CA ARG A 19 -53.30 80.47 95.00
C ARG A 19 -52.49 79.50 94.15
N ALA A 20 -53.13 78.57 93.45
CA ALA A 20 -52.45 77.64 92.54
C ALA A 20 -51.75 78.35 91.36
N GLU A 21 -52.39 79.37 90.80
CA GLU A 21 -51.77 80.21 89.76
C GLU A 21 -50.58 81.01 90.28
N THR A 22 -50.65 81.53 91.51
CA THR A 22 -49.50 82.25 92.10
C THR A 22 -48.30 81.34 92.34
N ALA A 23 -48.52 80.11 92.81
CA ALA A 23 -47.45 79.12 93.00
C ALA A 23 -46.77 78.75 91.67
N ARG A 24 -47.56 78.53 90.62
CA ARG A 24 -47.05 78.26 89.26
C ARG A 24 -46.23 79.43 88.71
N ASN A 25 -46.69 80.66 88.93
CA ASN A 25 -45.98 81.87 88.50
C ASN A 25 -44.66 82.06 89.27
N ASP A 26 -44.61 81.71 90.55
CA ASP A 26 -43.39 81.79 91.35
C ASP A 26 -42.36 80.71 90.94
N ASP A 27 -42.80 79.53 90.52
CA ASP A 27 -41.91 78.50 89.94
C ASP A 27 -41.36 78.90 88.57
N LEU A 28 -42.19 79.52 87.71
CA LEU A 28 -41.75 80.10 86.44
C LEU A 28 -40.72 81.21 86.66
N LYS A 29 -40.92 82.04 87.67
CA LYS A 29 -39.96 83.08 88.07
C LYS A 29 -38.62 82.49 88.49
N ARG A 30 -38.61 81.45 89.34
CA ARG A 30 -37.38 80.74 89.74
C ARG A 30 -36.66 80.10 88.55
N SER A 31 -37.41 79.52 87.61
CA SER A 31 -36.87 78.94 86.38
C SER A 31 -36.23 80.00 85.47
N ALA A 32 -36.89 81.15 85.29
CA ALA A 32 -36.35 82.28 84.54
C ALA A 32 -35.08 82.87 85.17
N GLU A 33 -35.04 82.96 86.51
CA GLU A 33 -33.84 83.36 87.26
C GLU A 33 -32.67 82.39 87.04
N SER A 34 -32.93 81.08 87.06
CA SER A 34 -31.93 80.04 86.78
C SER A 34 -31.40 80.12 85.34
N LEU A 35 -32.29 80.33 84.37
CA LEU A 35 -31.92 80.51 82.96
C LEU A 35 -31.05 81.75 82.75
N ILE A 36 -31.39 82.88 83.34
CA ILE A 36 -30.62 84.13 83.18
C ILE A 36 -29.27 84.02 83.90
N ARG A 37 -29.20 83.37 85.08
CA ARG A 37 -27.92 83.11 85.79
C ARG A 37 -27.00 82.13 85.06
N SER A 38 -27.55 81.25 84.22
CA SER A 38 -26.77 80.30 83.42
C SER A 38 -26.32 80.86 82.06
N MET A 39 -26.83 82.03 81.65
CA MET A 39 -26.29 82.75 80.49
C MET A 39 -24.95 83.40 80.85
N THR A 40 -23.98 83.36 79.94
CA THR A 40 -22.68 83.99 80.12
C THR A 40 -22.79 85.53 80.13
N ASP A 41 -21.89 86.20 80.83
CA ASP A 41 -21.81 87.68 80.91
C ASP A 41 -21.70 88.38 79.54
N GLU A 42 -21.37 87.62 78.48
CA GLU A 42 -21.33 88.10 77.09
C GLU A 42 -22.73 88.31 76.46
N VAL A 43 -23.79 87.71 77.02
CA VAL A 43 -25.16 87.72 76.48
C VAL A 43 -26.05 88.76 77.18
N CYS A 44 -25.79 89.04 78.46
CA CYS A 44 -26.48 90.06 79.24
C CYS A 44 -25.52 90.71 80.25
N PRO A 45 -25.43 92.06 80.32
CA PRO A 45 -24.52 92.72 81.23
C PRO A 45 -25.09 92.80 82.65
N ALA A 46 -24.14 92.84 83.61
CA ALA A 46 -24.22 92.80 85.06
C ALA A 46 -25.51 93.23 85.79
N SER A 47 -25.68 92.63 86.96
CA SER A 47 -26.74 92.78 87.97
C SER A 47 -27.29 94.21 88.08
N GLY A 48 -28.55 94.40 87.65
CA GLY A 48 -29.28 95.68 87.73
C GLY A 48 -29.92 96.15 86.41
N SER A 49 -29.77 95.37 85.34
CA SER A 49 -30.24 95.69 83.98
C SER A 49 -31.60 95.05 83.60
N PHE A 50 -32.13 94.17 84.45
CA PHE A 50 -33.39 93.45 84.24
C PHE A 50 -34.18 93.26 85.55
N GLN A 51 -35.50 93.09 85.43
CA GLN A 51 -36.41 92.77 86.53
C GLN A 51 -37.33 91.62 86.11
N ILE A 52 -37.44 90.58 86.95
CA ILE A 52 -38.27 89.41 86.69
C ILE A 52 -39.57 89.55 87.50
N GLY A 53 -40.66 89.83 86.79
CA GLY A 53 -42.01 89.78 87.35
C GLY A 53 -42.58 88.36 87.35
N ARG A 54 -43.76 88.17 87.92
CA ARG A 54 -44.45 86.86 87.98
C ARG A 54 -44.71 86.25 86.60
N THR A 55 -45.04 87.09 85.61
CA THR A 55 -45.41 86.65 84.25
C THR A 55 -44.49 87.17 83.15
N LYS A 56 -43.69 88.21 83.40
CA LYS A 56 -42.86 88.87 82.37
C LYS A 56 -41.52 89.32 82.93
N VAL A 57 -40.50 89.30 82.08
CA VAL A 57 -39.17 89.86 82.38
C VAL A 57 -39.02 91.20 81.66
N PHE A 58 -38.67 92.22 82.41
CA PHE A 58 -38.44 93.57 81.91
C PHE A 58 -36.94 93.82 81.78
N PHE A 59 -36.51 94.27 80.60
CA PHE A 59 -35.13 94.63 80.33
C PHE A 59 -35.01 96.13 80.11
N LYS A 60 -33.91 96.72 80.59
CA LYS A 60 -33.48 98.04 80.13
C LYS A 60 -33.11 97.96 78.64
N LYS A 61 -33.33 99.06 77.91
CA LYS A 61 -33.17 99.14 76.44
C LYS A 61 -31.82 98.59 75.96
N GLU A 62 -30.74 98.88 76.69
CA GLU A 62 -29.38 98.45 76.34
C GLU A 62 -29.15 96.95 76.51
N ALA A 63 -29.61 96.37 77.62
CA ALA A 63 -29.53 94.93 77.87
C ALA A 63 -30.35 94.13 76.86
N PHE A 64 -31.54 94.62 76.51
CA PHE A 64 -32.37 93.99 75.47
C PHE A 64 -31.71 94.05 74.08
N ALA A 65 -31.04 95.16 73.75
CA ALA A 65 -30.33 95.30 72.48
C ALA A 65 -29.07 94.39 72.39
N GLN A 66 -28.41 94.13 73.51
CA GLN A 66 -27.29 93.18 73.58
C GLN A 66 -27.78 91.74 73.43
N LEU A 67 -28.84 91.35 74.14
CA LEU A 67 -29.48 90.04 74.02
C LEU A 67 -29.97 89.77 72.58
N ARG A 68 -30.54 90.78 71.92
CA ARG A 68 -30.93 90.66 70.50
C ARG A 68 -29.74 90.51 69.56
N ARG A 69 -28.62 91.19 69.82
CA ARG A 69 -27.39 91.06 69.01
C ARG A 69 -26.75 89.69 69.17
N SER A 70 -26.63 89.18 70.40
CA SER A 70 -26.08 87.84 70.65
C SER A 70 -26.98 86.74 70.07
N LEU A 71 -28.32 86.89 70.16
CA LEU A 71 -29.26 86.00 69.50
C LEU A 71 -29.08 86.00 67.97
N ALA A 72 -28.97 87.19 67.35
CA ALA A 72 -28.75 87.30 65.91
C ALA A 72 -27.40 86.69 65.48
N ALA A 73 -26.34 86.86 66.28
CA ALA A 73 -25.05 86.25 66.04
C ALA A 73 -25.10 84.72 66.15
N ALA A 74 -25.75 84.18 67.19
CA ALA A 74 -25.94 82.73 67.38
C ALA A 74 -26.81 82.11 66.26
N GLN A 75 -27.88 82.79 65.85
CA GLN A 75 -28.69 82.39 64.70
C GLN A 75 -27.88 82.41 63.40
N GLY A 76 -27.04 83.44 63.21
CA GLY A 76 -26.12 83.54 62.08
C GLY A 76 -25.10 82.39 62.05
N GLN A 77 -24.46 82.07 63.17
CA GLN A 77 -23.52 80.95 63.29
C GLN A 77 -24.19 79.60 62.97
N LYS A 78 -25.39 79.36 63.51
CA LYS A 78 -26.15 78.13 63.20
C LYS A 78 -26.54 78.06 61.72
N ALA A 79 -26.98 79.17 61.13
CA ALA A 79 -27.27 79.24 59.70
C ALA A 79 -26.03 78.96 58.85
N VAL A 80 -24.88 79.54 59.19
CA VAL A 80 -23.59 79.28 58.51
C VAL A 80 -23.20 77.81 58.61
N ALA A 81 -23.36 77.18 59.78
CA ALA A 81 -23.06 75.76 59.97
C ALA A 81 -23.93 74.87 59.05
N VAL A 82 -25.24 75.12 58.99
CA VAL A 82 -26.17 74.39 58.10
C VAL A 82 -25.81 74.63 56.63
N GLN A 83 -25.55 75.88 56.24
CA GLN A 83 -25.18 76.21 54.87
C GLN A 83 -23.83 75.60 54.47
N ALA A 84 -22.83 75.59 55.36
CA ALA A 84 -21.53 74.97 55.12
C ALA A 84 -21.66 73.45 54.95
N ALA A 85 -22.45 72.79 55.81
CA ALA A 85 -22.76 71.37 55.68
C ALA A 85 -23.44 71.07 54.33
N TRP A 86 -24.42 71.89 53.94
CA TRP A 86 -25.11 71.76 52.65
C TRP A 86 -24.17 71.94 51.45
N ARG A 87 -23.35 72.99 51.43
CA ARG A 87 -22.32 73.21 50.40
C ARG A 87 -21.34 72.05 50.33
N GLY A 88 -20.93 71.50 51.47
CA GLY A 88 -20.09 70.31 51.53
C GLY A 88 -20.75 69.06 50.95
N VAL A 89 -22.05 68.85 51.18
CA VAL A 89 -22.83 67.75 50.57
C VAL A 89 -22.90 67.90 49.05
N ILE A 90 -23.18 69.11 48.54
CA ILE A 90 -23.20 69.38 47.09
C ILE A 90 -21.83 69.09 46.47
N ALA A 91 -20.76 69.66 47.02
CA ALA A 91 -19.40 69.48 46.50
C ALA A 91 -18.97 68.00 46.48
N ARG A 92 -19.31 67.23 47.53
CA ARG A 92 -19.03 65.78 47.57
C ARG A 92 -19.85 65.00 46.54
N ARG A 93 -21.12 65.35 46.33
CA ARG A 93 -21.97 64.71 45.30
C ARG A 93 -21.41 64.96 43.90
N GLU A 94 -21.03 66.20 43.60
CA GLU A 94 -20.43 66.53 42.31
C GLU A 94 -19.08 65.86 42.10
N ALA A 95 -18.20 65.84 43.11
CA ALA A 95 -16.92 65.16 43.03
C ALA A 95 -17.09 63.65 42.82
N ALA A 96 -18.07 63.02 43.49
CA ALA A 96 -18.42 61.62 43.29
C ALA A 96 -18.94 61.37 41.87
N ALA A 97 -19.81 62.25 41.34
CA ALA A 97 -20.30 62.16 39.98
C ALA A 97 -19.16 62.27 38.95
N ARG A 98 -18.28 63.28 39.08
CA ARG A 98 -17.10 63.44 38.23
C ARG A 98 -16.19 62.22 38.27
N ARG A 99 -15.89 61.69 39.47
CA ARG A 99 -15.09 60.47 39.63
C ARG A 99 -15.74 59.27 38.93
N ARG A 100 -17.05 59.06 39.08
CA ARG A 100 -17.77 57.97 38.40
C ARG A 100 -17.63 58.07 36.88
N MET A 101 -17.81 59.27 36.31
CA MET A 101 -17.66 59.49 34.86
C MET A 101 -16.23 59.19 34.38
N VAL A 102 -15.21 59.63 35.12
CA VAL A 102 -13.80 59.35 34.79
C VAL A 102 -13.51 57.85 34.87
N VAL A 103 -13.96 57.16 35.92
CA VAL A 103 -13.75 55.71 36.06
C VAL A 103 -14.44 54.95 34.94
N GLN A 104 -15.66 55.33 34.55
CA GLN A 104 -16.37 54.73 33.43
C GLN A 104 -15.64 54.96 32.10
N ALA A 105 -15.18 56.19 31.83
CA ALA A 105 -14.42 56.51 30.63
C ALA A 105 -13.10 55.72 30.56
N GLN A 106 -12.37 55.64 31.68
CA GLN A 106 -11.14 54.86 31.76
C GLN A 106 -11.39 53.36 31.58
N ALA A 107 -12.45 52.80 32.17
CA ALA A 107 -12.82 51.41 31.99
C ALA A 107 -13.19 51.10 30.53
N ALA A 108 -13.97 51.99 29.90
CA ALA A 108 -14.31 51.89 28.48
C ALA A 108 -13.06 51.94 27.59
N TRP A 109 -12.12 52.85 27.89
CA TRP A 109 -10.86 52.98 27.17
C TRP A 109 -9.98 51.73 27.31
N ARG A 110 -9.78 51.23 28.54
CA ARG A 110 -9.03 49.98 28.80
C ARG A 110 -9.66 48.80 28.06
N GLY A 111 -10.99 48.70 28.07
CA GLY A 111 -11.72 47.70 27.31
C GLY A 111 -11.55 47.83 25.79
N PHE A 112 -11.55 49.05 25.26
CA PHE A 112 -11.29 49.32 23.84
C PHE A 112 -9.88 48.88 23.42
N VAL A 113 -8.86 49.26 24.18
CA VAL A 113 -7.47 48.88 23.93
C VAL A 113 -7.31 47.36 23.96
N ALA A 114 -7.85 46.69 24.99
CA ALA A 114 -7.80 45.23 25.10
C ALA A 114 -8.45 44.53 23.89
N ARG A 115 -9.62 44.99 23.46
CA ARG A 115 -10.30 44.47 22.26
C ARG A 115 -9.47 44.67 20.99
N ARG A 116 -8.83 45.83 20.82
CA ARG A 116 -7.94 46.08 19.66
C ARG A 116 -6.74 45.14 19.65
N VAL A 117 -6.12 44.91 20.81
CA VAL A 117 -4.98 43.97 20.95
C VAL A 117 -5.42 42.54 20.57
N VAL A 118 -6.56 42.07 21.08
CA VAL A 118 -7.09 40.74 20.75
C VAL A 118 -7.40 40.60 19.27
N VAL A 119 -8.02 41.61 18.63
CA VAL A 119 -8.29 41.58 17.19
C VAL A 119 -6.99 41.52 16.39
N ALA A 120 -5.98 42.30 16.76
CA ALA A 120 -4.67 42.26 16.11
C ALA A 120 -4.00 40.88 16.26
N LEU A 121 -4.07 40.28 17.46
CA LEU A 121 -3.54 38.94 17.72
C LEU A 121 -4.26 37.88 16.87
N ARG A 122 -5.61 37.90 16.84
CA ARG A 122 -6.41 36.97 16.01
C ARG A 122 -6.07 37.10 14.53
N ARG A 123 -5.90 38.32 14.02
CA ARG A 123 -5.47 38.56 12.63
C ARG A 123 -4.09 37.99 12.35
N ARG A 124 -3.13 38.18 13.26
CA ARG A 124 -1.77 37.61 13.14
C ARG A 124 -1.81 36.09 13.14
N LEU A 125 -2.55 35.47 14.06
CA LEU A 125 -2.69 34.01 14.12
C LEU A 125 -3.40 33.44 12.88
N ALA A 126 -4.43 34.11 12.38
CA ALA A 126 -5.08 33.72 11.13
C ALA A 126 -4.11 33.82 9.94
N ALA A 127 -3.33 34.91 9.87
CA ALA A 127 -2.32 35.09 8.83
C ALA A 127 -1.23 34.00 8.89
N THR A 128 -0.71 33.67 10.08
CA THR A 128 0.28 32.60 10.24
C THR A 128 -0.31 31.23 9.90
N ALA A 129 -1.57 30.95 10.25
CA ALA A 129 -2.25 29.71 9.86
C ALA A 129 -2.37 29.58 8.34
N VAL A 130 -2.80 30.65 7.65
CA VAL A 130 -2.86 30.67 6.18
C VAL A 130 -1.47 30.51 5.56
N GLN A 131 -0.47 31.24 6.05
CA GLN A 131 0.90 31.17 5.54
C GLN A 131 1.51 29.78 5.71
N THR A 132 1.35 29.16 6.88
CA THR A 132 1.87 27.82 7.16
C THR A 132 1.17 26.74 6.33
N ALA A 133 -0.16 26.81 6.20
CA ALA A 133 -0.92 25.92 5.31
C ALA A 133 -0.48 26.07 3.85
N SER A 134 -0.28 27.30 3.38
CA SER A 134 0.17 27.59 2.01
C SER A 134 1.56 27.03 1.74
N ARG A 135 2.51 27.26 2.66
CA ARG A 135 3.88 26.73 2.56
C ARG A 135 3.88 25.20 2.54
N ARG A 136 3.09 24.56 3.41
CA ARG A 136 2.89 23.10 3.43
C ARG A 136 2.35 22.58 2.11
N PHE A 137 1.31 23.22 1.56
CA PHE A 137 0.70 22.82 0.31
C PHE A 137 1.71 22.87 -0.85
N LEU A 138 2.46 23.97 -0.97
CA LEU A 138 3.48 24.14 -2.00
C LEU A 138 4.61 23.09 -1.87
N ALA A 139 5.07 22.83 -0.65
CA ALA A 139 6.09 21.81 -0.39
C ALA A 139 5.59 20.41 -0.78
N LEU A 140 4.37 20.04 -0.37
CA LEU A 140 3.76 18.75 -0.72
C LEU A 140 3.51 18.61 -2.23
N ARG A 141 3.11 19.69 -2.91
CA ARG A 141 2.93 19.69 -4.36
C ARG A 141 4.26 19.40 -5.08
N ARG A 142 5.34 20.07 -4.68
CA ARG A 142 6.69 19.83 -5.22
C ARG A 142 7.15 18.39 -4.94
N PHE A 143 7.01 17.92 -3.71
CA PHE A 143 7.38 16.56 -3.32
C PHE A 143 6.60 15.48 -4.09
N ARG A 144 5.28 15.66 -4.27
CA ARG A 144 4.46 14.72 -5.04
C ARG A 144 4.86 14.69 -6.51
N ALA A 145 5.13 15.84 -7.11
CA ALA A 145 5.60 15.92 -8.49
C ALA A 145 6.94 15.19 -8.69
N THR A 146 7.93 15.46 -7.82
CA THR A 146 9.23 14.78 -7.90
C THR A 146 9.12 13.28 -7.63
N ARG A 147 8.30 12.88 -6.65
CA ARG A 147 8.03 11.47 -6.35
C ARG A 147 7.37 10.74 -7.51
N GLN A 148 6.39 11.37 -8.18
CA GLN A 148 5.75 10.77 -9.36
C GLN A 148 6.77 10.52 -10.47
N VAL A 149 7.60 11.52 -10.80
CA VAL A 149 8.66 11.37 -11.81
C VAL A 149 9.65 10.27 -11.41
N ALA A 150 10.09 10.24 -10.17
CA ALA A 150 11.01 9.22 -9.67
C ALA A 150 10.41 7.81 -9.77
N LEU A 151 9.15 7.62 -9.36
CA LEU A 151 8.47 6.33 -9.47
C LEU A 151 8.24 5.91 -10.92
N SER A 152 7.85 6.84 -11.81
CA SER A 152 7.72 6.57 -13.24
C SER A 152 9.05 6.14 -13.86
N LEU A 153 10.16 6.78 -13.47
CA LEU A 153 11.49 6.40 -13.92
C LEU A 153 11.89 5.02 -13.40
N GLN A 154 11.72 4.76 -12.10
CA GLN A 154 12.05 3.48 -11.47
C GLN A 154 11.26 2.32 -12.07
N THR A 155 9.94 2.49 -12.23
CA THR A 155 9.08 1.47 -12.82
C THR A 155 9.44 1.19 -14.28
N ARG A 156 9.72 2.24 -15.07
CA ARG A 156 10.16 2.08 -16.46
C ARG A 156 11.53 1.41 -16.56
N PHE A 157 12.47 1.77 -15.68
CA PHE A 157 13.79 1.16 -15.61
C PHE A 157 13.70 -0.32 -15.26
N ARG A 158 13.03 -0.68 -14.14
CA ARG A 158 12.83 -2.07 -13.71
C ARG A 158 12.12 -2.89 -14.79
N GLY A 159 11.07 -2.35 -15.41
CA GLY A 159 10.38 -2.99 -16.52
C GLY A 159 11.27 -3.16 -17.77
N GLY A 160 12.16 -2.19 -18.04
CA GLY A 160 13.16 -2.28 -19.11
C GLY A 160 14.16 -3.40 -18.89
N VAL A 161 14.70 -3.52 -17.68
CA VAL A 161 15.61 -4.61 -17.29
C VAL A 161 14.93 -5.97 -17.42
N ALA A 162 13.72 -6.13 -16.87
CA ALA A 162 12.97 -7.38 -16.96
C ALA A 162 12.67 -7.80 -18.41
N ARG A 163 12.27 -6.85 -19.27
CA ARG A 163 12.06 -7.12 -20.70
C ARG A 163 13.33 -7.53 -21.41
N ARG A 164 14.47 -6.88 -21.12
CA ARG A 164 15.77 -7.26 -21.70
C ARG A 164 16.12 -8.71 -21.34
N ALA A 165 16.04 -9.06 -20.05
CA ALA A 165 16.27 -10.43 -19.58
C ALA A 165 15.33 -11.44 -20.26
N ALA A 166 14.03 -11.12 -20.36
CA ALA A 166 13.06 -11.99 -21.04
C ALA A 166 13.37 -12.16 -22.54
N THR A 167 13.80 -11.10 -23.23
CA THR A 167 14.20 -11.20 -24.64
C THR A 167 15.48 -12.01 -24.82
N GLN A 168 16.44 -11.91 -23.91
CA GLN A 168 17.65 -12.74 -23.92
C GLN A 168 17.27 -14.21 -23.76
N LEU A 169 16.49 -14.55 -22.73
CA LEU A 169 16.02 -15.92 -22.52
C LEU A 169 15.24 -16.49 -23.72
N ARG A 170 14.41 -15.67 -24.38
CA ARG A 170 13.72 -16.08 -25.62
C ARG A 170 14.70 -16.35 -26.77
N ARG A 171 15.73 -15.51 -26.93
CA ARG A 171 16.79 -15.72 -27.94
C ARG A 171 17.57 -16.99 -27.64
N ASP A 172 17.96 -17.23 -26.38
CA ASP A 172 18.71 -18.41 -25.96
C ASP A 172 17.89 -19.69 -26.19
N ARG A 173 16.59 -19.68 -25.86
CA ARG A 173 15.67 -20.79 -26.16
C ARG A 173 15.49 -21.03 -27.66
N ALA A 174 15.43 -19.96 -28.46
CA ALA A 174 15.35 -20.09 -29.91
C ALA A 174 16.66 -20.66 -30.49
N ALA A 175 17.82 -20.19 -30.00
CA ALA A 175 19.13 -20.68 -30.39
C ALA A 175 19.32 -22.16 -30.03
N THR A 176 18.93 -22.58 -28.83
CA THR A 176 18.99 -23.99 -28.42
C THR A 176 18.06 -24.86 -29.25
N ARG A 177 16.84 -24.40 -29.58
CA ARG A 177 15.92 -25.09 -30.49
C ARG A 177 16.50 -25.24 -31.89
N LEU A 178 17.08 -24.17 -32.44
CA LEU A 178 17.71 -24.20 -33.75
C LEU A 178 18.91 -25.16 -33.77
N ALA A 179 19.78 -25.09 -32.76
CA ALA A 179 20.92 -25.99 -32.62
C ALA A 179 20.49 -27.45 -32.48
N ALA A 180 19.42 -27.74 -31.72
CA ALA A 180 18.84 -29.07 -31.63
C ALA A 180 18.29 -29.55 -32.99
N TRP A 181 17.58 -28.69 -33.72
CA TRP A 181 17.07 -29.00 -35.05
C TRP A 181 18.19 -29.30 -36.04
N VAL A 182 19.25 -28.49 -36.07
CA VAL A 182 20.42 -28.68 -36.95
C VAL A 182 21.16 -29.98 -36.61
N ARG A 183 21.41 -30.25 -35.32
CA ARG A 183 22.02 -31.52 -34.90
C ARG A 183 21.17 -32.72 -35.31
N GLY A 184 19.86 -32.65 -35.09
CA GLY A 184 18.93 -33.70 -35.50
C GLY A 184 18.82 -33.86 -37.02
N SER A 185 18.84 -32.78 -37.79
CA SER A 185 18.77 -32.83 -39.26
C SER A 185 20.04 -33.46 -39.85
N ARG A 186 21.21 -33.15 -39.29
CA ARG A 186 22.48 -33.77 -39.68
C ARG A 186 22.48 -35.28 -39.48
N VAL A 187 22.03 -35.75 -38.31
CA VAL A 187 21.92 -37.20 -38.01
C VAL A 187 20.90 -37.89 -38.92
N ARG A 188 19.73 -37.29 -39.16
CA ARG A 188 18.75 -37.85 -40.10
C ARG A 188 19.27 -37.88 -41.54
N ALA A 189 20.04 -36.89 -41.96
CA ALA A 189 20.65 -36.86 -43.29
C ALA A 189 21.68 -37.97 -43.45
N THR A 190 22.56 -38.20 -42.46
CA THR A 190 23.51 -39.32 -42.50
C THR A 190 22.80 -40.66 -42.50
N GLN A 191 21.80 -40.86 -41.64
CA GLN A 191 21.01 -42.10 -41.61
C GLN A 191 20.29 -42.35 -42.94
N ARG A 192 19.68 -41.33 -43.55
CA ARG A 192 19.04 -41.45 -44.87
C ARG A 192 20.05 -41.81 -45.96
N ARG A 193 21.26 -41.25 -45.92
CA ARG A 193 22.35 -41.63 -46.85
C ARG A 193 22.75 -43.09 -46.65
N SER A 194 22.97 -43.53 -45.41
CA SER A 194 23.32 -44.92 -45.09
C SER A 194 22.21 -45.89 -45.49
N ALA A 195 20.94 -45.58 -45.22
CA ALA A 195 19.80 -46.41 -45.60
C ALA A 195 19.67 -46.52 -47.13
N ARG A 196 19.84 -45.42 -47.86
CA ARG A 196 19.86 -45.44 -49.34
C ARG A 196 21.02 -46.28 -49.87
N ALA A 197 22.22 -46.12 -49.33
CA ALA A 197 23.37 -46.93 -49.71
C ALA A 197 23.12 -48.43 -49.44
N ALA A 198 22.57 -48.77 -48.27
CA ALA A 198 22.20 -50.14 -47.93
C ALA A 198 21.16 -50.71 -48.89
N LEU A 199 20.10 -49.94 -49.24
CA LEU A 199 19.11 -50.36 -50.22
C LEU A 199 19.71 -50.60 -51.60
N VAL A 200 20.58 -49.71 -52.09
CA VAL A 200 21.27 -49.88 -53.38
C VAL A 200 22.11 -51.16 -53.37
N ILE A 201 22.88 -51.40 -52.30
CA ILE A 201 23.68 -52.62 -52.14
C ILE A 201 22.77 -53.86 -52.12
N GLN A 202 21.69 -53.84 -51.34
CA GLN A 202 20.73 -54.96 -51.25
C GLN A 202 20.04 -55.25 -52.58
N CYS A 203 19.66 -54.22 -53.34
CA CYS A 203 19.08 -54.38 -54.68
C CYS A 203 20.10 -54.98 -55.65
N ALA A 204 21.35 -54.49 -55.65
CA ALA A 204 22.41 -55.00 -56.52
C ALA A 204 22.75 -56.46 -56.21
N THR A 205 22.83 -56.86 -54.94
CA THR A 205 23.09 -58.26 -54.55
C THR A 205 21.94 -59.17 -54.93
N ARG A 206 20.68 -58.76 -54.69
CA ARG A 206 19.49 -59.50 -55.15
C ARG A 206 19.47 -59.66 -56.67
N GLN A 207 19.78 -58.60 -57.42
CA GLN A 207 19.87 -58.66 -58.89
C GLN A 207 20.99 -59.59 -59.35
N ALA A 208 22.16 -59.55 -58.72
CA ALA A 208 23.28 -60.44 -59.03
C ALA A 208 22.94 -61.91 -58.74
N ALA A 209 22.26 -62.20 -57.63
CA ALA A 209 21.78 -63.54 -57.29
C ALA A 209 20.78 -64.06 -58.34
N ALA A 210 19.79 -63.24 -58.73
CA ALA A 210 18.83 -63.60 -59.77
C ALA A 210 19.51 -63.84 -61.14
N ARG A 211 20.50 -63.00 -61.50
CA ARG A 211 21.28 -63.19 -62.73
C ARG A 211 22.11 -64.49 -62.69
N ARG A 212 22.68 -64.86 -61.54
CA ARG A 212 23.39 -66.13 -61.36
C ARG A 212 22.44 -67.32 -61.51
N GLN A 213 21.27 -67.27 -60.86
CA GLN A 213 20.23 -68.30 -61.00
C GLN A 213 19.75 -68.46 -62.45
N LEU A 214 19.59 -67.36 -63.17
CA LEU A 214 19.21 -67.39 -64.57
C LEU A 214 20.32 -68.02 -65.42
N ALA A 215 21.59 -67.70 -65.15
CA ALA A 215 22.72 -68.32 -65.83
C ALA A 215 22.80 -69.83 -65.59
N THR A 216 22.55 -70.30 -64.35
CA THR A 216 22.50 -71.74 -64.04
C THR A 216 21.32 -72.43 -64.75
N LEU A 217 20.12 -71.85 -64.71
CA LEU A 217 18.94 -72.37 -65.41
C LEU A 217 19.15 -72.41 -66.93
N ARG A 218 19.83 -71.42 -67.51
CA ARG A 218 20.21 -71.43 -68.94
C ARG A 218 21.20 -72.53 -69.28
N LYS A 219 22.18 -72.80 -68.40
CA LYS A 219 23.11 -73.92 -68.59
C LYS A 219 22.37 -75.26 -68.54
N GLN A 220 21.54 -75.46 -67.52
CA GLN A 220 20.69 -76.66 -67.40
C GLN A 220 19.76 -76.81 -68.61
N ALA A 221 19.16 -75.73 -69.12
CA ALA A 221 18.34 -75.78 -70.32
C ALA A 221 19.15 -76.15 -71.59
N ARG A 222 20.40 -75.68 -71.73
CA ARG A 222 21.29 -76.10 -72.81
C ARG A 222 21.69 -77.58 -72.68
N GLU A 223 21.99 -78.04 -71.47
CA GLU A 223 22.28 -79.45 -71.19
C GLU A 223 21.06 -80.33 -71.53
N VAL A 224 19.85 -79.94 -71.13
CA VAL A 224 18.61 -80.62 -71.51
C VAL A 224 18.39 -80.56 -73.03
N GLY A 225 18.70 -79.44 -73.69
CA GLY A 225 18.68 -79.32 -75.15
C GLY A 225 19.63 -80.31 -75.83
N ASN A 226 20.89 -80.34 -75.42
CA ASN A 226 21.90 -81.27 -75.90
C ASN A 226 21.48 -82.73 -75.64
N LEU A 227 20.95 -83.03 -74.44
CA LEU A 227 20.42 -84.35 -74.11
C LEU A 227 19.25 -84.75 -75.02
N LYS A 228 18.37 -83.81 -75.37
CA LYS A 228 17.29 -84.06 -76.34
C LYS A 228 17.85 -84.34 -77.73
N GLU A 229 18.84 -83.57 -78.18
CA GLU A 229 19.48 -83.75 -79.48
C GLU A 229 20.20 -85.11 -79.57
N THR A 230 20.95 -85.51 -78.54
CA THR A 230 21.58 -86.82 -78.47
C THR A 230 20.55 -87.94 -78.37
N ASN A 231 19.44 -87.75 -77.65
CA ASN A 231 18.35 -88.72 -77.59
C ASN A 231 17.67 -88.89 -78.96
N ILE A 232 17.44 -87.80 -79.71
CA ILE A 232 16.93 -87.86 -81.09
C ILE A 232 17.94 -88.55 -82.02
N ALA A 233 19.23 -88.26 -81.89
CA ALA A 233 20.28 -88.89 -82.68
C ALA A 233 20.40 -90.40 -82.37
N LEU A 234 20.33 -90.77 -81.09
CA LEU A 234 20.26 -92.16 -80.65
C LEU A 234 19.00 -92.83 -81.19
N ALA A 235 17.83 -92.20 -81.10
CA ALA A 235 16.59 -92.74 -81.65
C ALA A 235 16.67 -92.96 -83.17
N LYS A 236 17.26 -92.02 -83.92
CA LYS A 236 17.53 -92.20 -85.36
C LYS A 236 18.49 -93.37 -85.62
N ARG A 237 19.51 -93.54 -84.78
CA ARG A 237 20.48 -94.64 -84.91
C ARG A 237 19.87 -95.99 -84.54
N CYS A 238 19.01 -96.04 -83.53
CA CYS A 238 18.21 -97.22 -83.22
C CYS A 238 17.33 -97.59 -84.43
N ARG A 239 16.58 -96.64 -85.00
CA ARG A 239 15.77 -96.88 -86.21
C ARG A 239 16.60 -97.41 -87.38
N PHE A 240 17.77 -96.83 -87.62
CA PHE A 240 18.67 -97.31 -88.69
C PHE A 240 19.19 -98.73 -88.42
N LEU A 241 19.51 -99.06 -87.16
CA LEU A 241 19.88 -100.41 -86.77
C LEU A 241 18.71 -101.37 -86.87
N ASP A 242 17.50 -100.96 -86.51
CA ASP A 242 16.27 -101.73 -86.66
C ASP A 242 15.96 -101.99 -88.14
N GLU A 243 16.12 -100.99 -89.01
CA GLU A 243 16.02 -101.13 -90.47
C GLU A 243 17.07 -102.12 -90.99
N LYS A 244 18.32 -102.04 -90.52
CA LYS A 244 19.36 -103.02 -90.88
C LYS A 244 19.01 -104.42 -90.43
N LEU A 245 18.54 -104.59 -89.19
CA LEU A 245 18.09 -105.89 -88.69
C LEU A 245 16.89 -106.42 -89.48
N GLN A 246 15.94 -105.56 -89.86
CA GLN A 246 14.81 -105.94 -90.71
C GLN A 246 15.26 -106.31 -92.12
N THR A 247 16.22 -105.61 -92.73
CA THR A 247 16.77 -105.98 -94.04
C THR A 247 17.55 -107.29 -93.98
N LEU A 248 18.32 -107.54 -92.91
CA LEU A 248 19.00 -108.82 -92.70
C LEU A 248 18.00 -109.94 -92.40
N ALA A 249 16.96 -109.68 -91.62
CA ALA A 249 15.86 -110.61 -91.40
C ALA A 249 15.09 -110.88 -92.70
N ALA A 250 14.89 -109.88 -93.56
CA ALA A 250 14.27 -110.02 -94.87
C ALA A 250 15.18 -110.78 -95.85
N LEU A 251 16.50 -110.58 -95.80
CA LEU A 251 17.47 -111.36 -96.58
C LEU A 251 17.52 -112.81 -96.09
N LEU A 252 17.48 -113.07 -94.78
CA LEU A 252 17.34 -114.42 -94.24
C LEU A 252 15.98 -115.04 -94.55
N ALA A 253 14.89 -114.27 -94.55
CA ALA A 253 13.57 -114.74 -94.99
C ALA A 253 13.54 -114.99 -96.50
N ALA A 254 14.29 -114.23 -97.31
CA ALA A 254 14.48 -114.49 -98.73
C ALA A 254 15.41 -115.68 -98.97
N GLU A 255 16.41 -115.92 -98.13
CA GLU A 255 17.26 -117.12 -98.17
C GLU A 255 16.50 -118.37 -97.69
N LEU A 256 15.55 -118.25 -96.77
CA LEU A 256 14.66 -119.33 -96.34
C LEU A 256 13.51 -119.55 -97.35
N GLY A 257 12.98 -118.49 -97.97
CA GLY A 257 12.01 -118.57 -99.07
C GLY A 257 12.60 -119.09 -100.39
N ALA A 258 13.87 -118.79 -100.67
CA ALA A 258 14.61 -119.33 -101.82
C ALA A 258 15.12 -120.76 -101.58
N LYS A 259 15.27 -121.20 -100.32
CA LYS A 259 15.57 -122.59 -99.95
C LYS A 259 14.33 -123.46 -99.74
N GLN A 260 13.13 -122.88 -99.66
CA GLN A 260 11.86 -123.62 -99.62
C GLN A 260 11.29 -123.97 -101.01
N LEU A 261 11.78 -123.39 -102.11
CA LEU A 261 11.28 -123.68 -103.48
C LEU A 261 12.07 -124.78 -104.24
N VAL A 262 13.06 -125.42 -103.63
CA VAL A 262 13.88 -126.49 -104.27
C VAL A 262 13.89 -127.82 -103.49
N TRP A 263 13.26 -127.91 -102.31
CA TRP A 263 13.29 -129.13 -101.47
C TRP A 263 11.91 -129.58 -100.94
N GLU A 264 10.81 -129.20 -101.59
CA GLU A 264 9.46 -129.72 -101.29
C GLU A 264 8.70 -130.08 -102.58
N GLN A 265 9.29 -130.98 -103.37
CA GLN A 265 8.57 -131.86 -104.31
C GLN A 265 8.64 -133.34 -103.93
N ASP A 266 9.05 -133.67 -102.69
CA ASP A 266 8.85 -135.00 -102.10
C ASP A 266 8.30 -134.85 -100.66
N ALA A 267 7.15 -135.51 -100.40
CA ALA A 267 6.35 -135.59 -99.17
C ALA A 267 5.52 -134.33 -98.80
N SER A 268 4.27 -134.12 -99.22
CA SER A 268 3.04 -134.93 -99.11
C SER A 268 2.68 -135.39 -97.68
N GLY A 269 1.76 -134.66 -97.02
CA GLY A 269 0.73 -135.24 -96.14
C GLY A 269 0.59 -134.69 -94.70
N GLY A 270 -0.62 -134.22 -94.37
CA GLY A 270 -1.18 -134.16 -93.00
C GLY A 270 -1.07 -132.79 -92.31
N ALA A 271 -2.09 -131.92 -92.26
CA ALA A 271 -3.35 -132.02 -91.50
C ALA A 271 -3.23 -131.86 -89.97
N THR A 272 -4.03 -130.92 -89.44
CA THR A 272 -4.65 -130.80 -88.11
C THR A 272 -4.00 -129.94 -86.99
N ALA A 273 -4.71 -128.85 -86.68
CA ALA A 273 -5.35 -128.50 -85.41
C ALA A 273 -4.54 -128.33 -84.09
N ALA A 274 -4.76 -127.14 -83.50
CA ALA A 274 -5.06 -126.86 -82.08
C ALA A 274 -3.94 -126.91 -81.01
N GLY A 275 -3.92 -125.86 -80.18
CA GLY A 275 -3.80 -126.04 -78.73
C GLY A 275 -2.62 -125.38 -78.00
N ALA A 276 -2.94 -124.26 -77.32
CA ALA A 276 -2.66 -123.97 -75.91
C ALA A 276 -1.23 -123.72 -75.37
N ALA A 277 -1.16 -122.57 -74.68
CA ALA A 277 -0.52 -122.33 -73.37
C ALA A 277 1.01 -122.42 -73.23
N SER A 278 1.63 -121.31 -72.81
CA SER A 278 1.96 -121.08 -71.38
C SER A 278 2.96 -119.93 -71.21
N ALA A 279 2.63 -119.02 -70.28
CA ALA A 279 3.62 -118.26 -69.51
C ALA A 279 4.42 -119.22 -68.60
N PRO A 280 5.56 -118.85 -68.00
CA PRO A 280 5.61 -117.93 -66.84
C PRO A 280 6.73 -116.87 -66.98
N ALA A 281 6.65 -115.67 -66.42
CA ALA A 281 6.54 -115.24 -65.02
C ALA A 281 7.89 -115.02 -64.30
N ALA A 282 7.89 -113.93 -63.51
CA ALA A 282 8.74 -113.58 -62.37
C ALA A 282 10.16 -113.06 -62.66
N GLY A 283 10.66 -112.00 -62.00
CA GLY A 283 10.20 -111.25 -60.82
C GLY A 283 10.72 -109.80 -60.85
N ALA A 284 9.98 -108.84 -60.29
CA ALA A 284 10.02 -108.41 -58.87
C ALA A 284 11.13 -107.35 -58.64
N GLY A 285 10.89 -106.18 -58.05
CA GLY A 285 9.68 -105.69 -57.38
C GLY A 285 9.67 -104.16 -57.26
N VAL A 286 8.45 -103.66 -57.04
CA VAL A 286 8.06 -102.32 -56.63
C VAL A 286 7.29 -102.51 -55.32
N ASP A 287 7.43 -101.52 -54.42
CA ASP A 287 6.62 -101.24 -53.23
C ASP A 287 6.75 -102.22 -52.04
N GLU A 288 6.65 -101.81 -50.76
CA GLU A 288 5.73 -100.82 -50.20
C GLU A 288 6.10 -100.46 -48.73
N GLY A 289 5.49 -99.40 -48.19
CA GLY A 289 5.26 -99.17 -46.74
C GLY A 289 5.76 -97.81 -46.22
N SER A 290 4.96 -96.72 -46.24
CA SER A 290 3.91 -96.32 -45.27
C SER A 290 4.49 -95.99 -43.88
N ALA A 291 4.10 -94.99 -43.09
CA ALA A 291 2.99 -94.03 -42.98
C ALA A 291 3.53 -92.80 -42.17
N GLY A 292 2.92 -91.64 -41.97
CA GLY A 292 1.57 -91.10 -42.15
C GLY A 292 1.42 -89.82 -41.30
N ALA A 293 0.22 -89.22 -41.34
CA ALA A 293 -0.32 -88.04 -40.64
C ALA A 293 -0.08 -86.66 -41.33
N ALA A 294 -1.04 -86.15 -42.14
CA ALA A 294 -2.34 -85.52 -41.82
C ALA A 294 -2.20 -83.99 -41.69
N GLY A 295 -3.02 -83.06 -42.21
CA GLY A 295 -4.24 -82.96 -43.05
C GLY A 295 -4.46 -81.42 -43.24
N ALA A 296 -4.88 -80.91 -44.42
CA ALA A 296 -6.25 -80.41 -44.72
C ALA A 296 -6.72 -79.26 -43.79
N ASP A 297 -7.21 -78.06 -44.14
CA ASP A 297 -7.88 -77.43 -45.31
C ASP A 297 -7.80 -75.88 -45.14
N ALA A 298 -7.70 -75.05 -46.20
CA ALA A 298 -8.75 -74.31 -46.94
C ALA A 298 -9.55 -73.20 -46.18
N ASP A 299 -9.44 -71.98 -46.75
CA ASP A 299 -10.42 -70.90 -46.95
C ASP A 299 -11.04 -69.99 -45.85
N ALA A 300 -10.93 -68.68 -46.16
CA ALA A 300 -11.92 -67.58 -46.05
C ALA A 300 -12.47 -67.08 -44.69
N LYS A 301 -12.19 -65.80 -44.34
CA LYS A 301 -13.21 -64.73 -44.24
C LYS A 301 -12.63 -63.35 -43.88
N ALA A 302 -13.22 -62.33 -44.52
CA ALA A 302 -13.13 -60.91 -44.18
C ALA A 302 -14.20 -60.50 -43.16
N ALA A 303 -14.15 -59.21 -42.75
CA ALA A 303 -15.13 -58.41 -41.99
C ALA A 303 -15.06 -58.60 -40.45
N SER A 304 -14.57 -57.59 -39.72
CA SER A 304 -15.27 -56.41 -39.17
C SER A 304 -15.84 -56.70 -37.79
N ASP A 305 -15.36 -56.00 -36.76
CA ASP A 305 -16.25 -55.40 -35.77
C ASP A 305 -15.54 -54.35 -34.91
N ALA A 306 -16.29 -53.27 -34.72
CA ALA A 306 -15.99 -52.11 -33.92
C ALA A 306 -16.64 -52.24 -32.54
N ALA A 307 -15.96 -51.76 -31.49
CA ALA A 307 -16.57 -51.25 -30.26
C ALA A 307 -15.53 -50.32 -29.61
N MET A 308 -15.57 -49.00 -29.81
CA MET A 308 -16.33 -48.03 -29.01
C MET A 308 -16.31 -48.29 -27.50
N ALA A 309 -15.41 -47.58 -26.81
CA ALA A 309 -15.63 -47.09 -25.45
C ALA A 309 -14.70 -45.89 -25.16
N ALA A 310 -15.26 -44.69 -25.26
CA ALA A 310 -14.92 -43.51 -24.46
C ALA A 310 -16.29 -42.92 -24.01
N PRO A 311 -16.43 -41.92 -23.11
CA PRO A 311 -15.45 -41.21 -22.26
C PRO A 311 -15.95 -40.91 -20.82
N SER A 312 -15.06 -40.51 -19.91
CA SER A 312 -15.31 -39.55 -18.80
C SER A 312 -13.96 -39.21 -18.15
N GLY A 313 -13.57 -38.01 -17.75
CA GLY A 313 -14.25 -36.73 -17.56
C GLY A 313 -13.92 -36.18 -16.17
N PHE A 314 -12.85 -35.38 -16.03
CA PHE A 314 -12.61 -34.34 -14.98
C PHE A 314 -11.17 -33.82 -15.13
N ALA A 315 -10.85 -32.60 -15.56
CA ALA A 315 -11.07 -31.26 -14.98
C ALA A 315 -10.20 -30.93 -13.74
N LEU A 316 -9.38 -29.87 -13.91
CA LEU A 316 -8.75 -28.99 -12.89
C LEU A 316 -7.54 -29.60 -12.13
N VAL A 317 -6.46 -28.90 -11.73
CA VAL A 317 -6.22 -27.51 -11.34
C VAL A 317 -4.74 -27.14 -11.62
N PHE A 318 -4.52 -25.88 -12.00
CA PHE A 318 -3.24 -25.16 -11.92
C PHE A 318 -3.27 -24.33 -10.62
N GLN A 319 -2.24 -24.42 -9.76
CA GLN A 319 -1.71 -23.42 -8.80
C GLN A 319 -1.00 -24.17 -7.65
N ASP A 320 0.32 -24.01 -7.48
CA ASP A 320 1.06 -22.92 -6.81
C ASP A 320 1.36 -23.33 -5.36
N GLU A 321 2.63 -23.51 -4.99
CA GLU A 321 3.16 -23.00 -3.72
C GLU A 321 4.69 -23.11 -3.63
N ALA A 322 5.26 -22.01 -3.18
CA ALA A 322 6.67 -21.77 -2.92
C ALA A 322 6.98 -22.00 -1.43
N ALA A 323 8.22 -22.41 -1.13
CA ALA A 323 9.03 -21.99 0.03
C ALA A 323 10.28 -22.91 0.11
N SER A 324 11.49 -22.38 -0.14
CA SER A 324 12.52 -22.05 0.87
C SER A 324 13.18 -23.30 1.50
N ALA A 325 14.49 -23.45 1.74
CA ALA A 325 15.68 -22.62 1.67
C ALA A 325 16.92 -23.54 1.87
N GLY A 326 18.13 -23.02 1.64
CA GLY A 326 19.41 -23.58 2.12
C GLY A 326 20.36 -24.04 0.99
N ALA A 327 21.31 -23.24 0.51
CA ALA A 327 22.64 -22.94 1.09
C ALA A 327 23.75 -23.94 0.70
N SER A 328 24.66 -23.48 -0.17
CA SER A 328 26.11 -23.79 -0.30
C SER A 328 26.56 -23.25 -1.67
N ALA A 329 27.45 -22.26 -1.82
CA ALA A 329 28.87 -22.15 -1.46
C ALA A 329 29.79 -23.09 -2.26
N GLY A 330 30.73 -22.50 -3.01
CA GLY A 330 31.76 -23.14 -3.87
C GLY A 330 31.55 -22.77 -5.33
N ASP A 331 32.07 -21.65 -5.85
CA ASP A 331 33.47 -21.42 -6.30
C ASP A 331 33.88 -22.33 -7.47
N GLU A 332 33.98 -21.75 -8.66
CA GLU A 332 34.96 -22.12 -9.70
C GLU A 332 34.89 -21.12 -10.87
N THR A 333 36.05 -20.50 -11.11
CA THR A 333 36.45 -19.73 -12.30
C THR A 333 36.51 -20.69 -13.51
N ASP A 334 36.32 -20.34 -14.78
CA ASP A 334 36.97 -19.35 -15.63
C ASP A 334 36.26 -19.36 -17.00
N GLY A 335 36.39 -18.27 -17.77
CA GLY A 335 36.14 -18.32 -19.23
C GLY A 335 35.40 -17.13 -19.82
N ALA A 336 36.08 -15.98 -19.89
CA ALA A 336 35.68 -14.92 -20.81
C ALA A 336 36.04 -15.30 -22.26
N PRO A 337 35.35 -14.70 -23.26
CA PRO A 337 36.14 -13.74 -24.02
C PRO A 337 35.44 -12.40 -24.26
N ALA A 338 36.24 -11.36 -24.02
CA ALA A 338 36.31 -10.04 -24.62
C ALA A 338 35.20 -9.60 -25.61
N SER A 339 34.43 -8.58 -25.19
CA SER A 339 34.21 -7.32 -25.95
C SER A 339 33.17 -6.43 -25.23
N GLY A 340 33.58 -5.78 -24.14
CA GLY A 340 32.70 -4.84 -23.42
C GLY A 340 33.35 -4.03 -22.29
N ALA A 341 34.67 -4.12 -22.13
CA ALA A 341 35.39 -3.67 -20.94
C ALA A 341 35.41 -2.14 -20.73
N CYS A 342 35.17 -1.33 -21.76
CA CYS A 342 35.15 0.13 -21.59
C CYS A 342 33.85 0.65 -20.94
N LYS A 343 32.71 -0.05 -21.05
CA LYS A 343 31.44 0.50 -20.53
C LYS A 343 31.16 0.17 -19.07
N SER A 344 31.72 -0.91 -18.53
CA SER A 344 31.51 -1.30 -17.13
C SER A 344 32.46 -0.59 -16.17
N ALA A 345 33.71 -0.36 -16.56
CA ALA A 345 34.69 0.36 -15.76
C ALA A 345 34.30 1.84 -15.57
N ASP A 346 33.86 2.51 -16.65
CA ASP A 346 33.41 3.90 -16.61
C ASP A 346 32.15 4.08 -15.75
N VAL A 347 31.22 3.13 -15.79
CA VAL A 347 30.02 3.14 -14.94
C VAL A 347 30.39 2.91 -13.47
N VAL A 348 31.33 2.01 -13.19
CA VAL A 348 31.81 1.77 -11.82
C VAL A 348 32.57 2.99 -11.28
N ALA A 349 33.39 3.66 -12.10
CA ALA A 349 34.07 4.90 -11.76
C ALA A 349 33.06 6.02 -11.47
N HIS A 350 32.08 6.22 -12.36
CA HIS A 350 31.01 7.20 -12.18
C HIS A 350 30.20 6.95 -10.91
N LEU A 351 29.85 5.70 -10.60
CA LEU A 351 29.14 5.35 -9.36
C LEU A 351 30.01 5.56 -8.11
N ARG A 352 31.33 5.38 -8.21
CA ARG A 352 32.27 5.63 -7.12
C ARG A 352 32.42 7.15 -6.88
N ASP A 353 32.46 7.92 -7.94
CA ASP A 353 32.48 9.38 -7.92
C ASP A 353 31.17 9.95 -7.37
N GLU A 354 30.01 9.46 -7.82
CA GLU A 354 28.70 9.81 -7.26
C GLU A 354 28.59 9.45 -5.78
N LYS A 355 29.08 8.26 -5.37
CA LYS A 355 29.11 7.86 -3.95
C LYS A 355 30.00 8.79 -3.13
N SER A 356 31.14 9.22 -3.67
CA SER A 356 32.03 10.18 -3.01
C SER A 356 31.40 11.57 -2.89
N LEU A 357 30.68 12.02 -3.93
CA LEU A 357 29.94 13.28 -3.96
C LEU A 357 28.79 13.27 -2.94
N LEU A 358 28.05 12.16 -2.87
CA LEU A 358 26.96 11.99 -1.91
C LEU A 358 27.48 11.98 -0.46
N ARG A 359 28.63 11.37 -0.20
CA ARG A 359 29.29 11.44 1.12
C ARG A 359 29.71 12.87 1.49
N ARG A 360 30.31 13.62 0.56
CA ARG A 360 30.67 15.03 0.79
C ARG A 360 29.44 15.91 1.03
N ARG A 361 28.34 15.68 0.30
CA ARG A 361 27.07 16.38 0.52
C ARG A 361 26.42 16.04 1.86
N ALA A 362 26.52 14.78 2.30
CA ALA A 362 26.05 14.37 3.61
C ALA A 362 26.87 15.04 4.73
N GLN A 363 28.20 15.05 4.62
CA GLN A 363 29.09 15.74 5.56
C GLN A 363 28.82 17.25 5.59
N ALA A 364 28.66 17.89 4.43
CA ALA A 364 28.31 19.31 4.37
C ALA A 364 26.94 19.60 5.03
N ALA A 365 25.95 18.72 4.84
CA ALA A 365 24.65 18.87 5.50
C ALA A 365 24.73 18.65 7.02
N GLU A 366 25.57 17.73 7.49
CA GLU A 366 25.86 17.53 8.92
C GLU A 366 26.57 18.74 9.52
N GLU A 367 27.54 19.33 8.82
CA GLU A 367 28.22 20.56 9.23
C GLU A 367 27.28 21.77 9.27
N GLU A 368 26.39 21.92 8.28
CA GLU A 368 25.36 22.95 8.27
C GLU A 368 24.37 22.77 9.43
N ALA A 369 23.95 21.54 9.72
CA ALA A 369 23.08 21.24 10.85
C ALA A 369 23.77 21.55 12.19
N ALA A 370 25.05 21.20 12.34
CA ALA A 370 25.85 21.52 13.51
C ALA A 370 26.04 23.05 13.67
N ALA A 371 26.22 23.79 12.57
CA ALA A 371 26.32 25.25 12.59
C ALA A 371 24.98 25.90 12.98
N LEU A 372 23.85 25.36 12.53
CA LEU A 372 22.53 25.82 12.96
C LEU A 372 22.25 25.53 14.43
N ALA A 373 22.69 24.38 14.94
CA ALA A 373 22.58 24.04 16.36
C ALA A 373 23.39 25.03 17.23
N ARG A 374 24.65 25.32 16.87
CA ARG A 374 25.46 26.34 17.56
C ARG A 374 24.84 27.73 17.52
N ARG A 375 24.21 28.10 16.40
CA ARG A 375 23.47 29.38 16.29
C ARG A 375 22.23 29.41 17.18
N ALA A 376 21.53 28.28 17.32
CA ALA A 376 20.38 28.17 18.21
C ALA A 376 20.81 28.28 19.68
N GLU A 377 21.87 27.58 20.09
CA GLU A 377 22.46 27.68 21.44
C GLU A 377 22.92 29.11 21.75
N ALA A 378 23.57 29.78 20.80
CA ALA A 378 23.96 31.19 20.95
C ALA A 378 22.75 32.13 21.07
N ALA A 379 21.66 31.86 20.34
CA ALA A 379 20.43 32.64 20.44
C ALA A 379 19.70 32.42 21.78
N GLU A 380 19.72 31.20 22.32
CA GLU A 380 19.20 30.88 23.64
C GLU A 380 20.01 31.57 24.74
N ALA A 381 21.34 31.59 24.63
CA ALA A 381 22.21 32.34 25.55
C ALA A 381 21.96 33.86 25.48
N ALA A 382 21.72 34.41 24.27
CA ALA A 382 21.34 35.81 24.09
C ALA A 382 19.97 36.13 24.70
N LEU A 383 18.99 35.23 24.59
CA LEU A 383 17.69 35.38 25.26
C LEU A 383 17.80 35.28 26.78
N ALA A 384 18.69 34.43 27.29
CA ALA A 384 18.94 34.31 28.73
C ALA A 384 19.57 35.58 29.31
N SER A 385 20.57 36.15 28.64
CA SER A 385 21.18 37.44 29.05
C SER A 385 20.18 38.60 28.96
N ALA A 386 19.39 38.69 27.89
CA ALA A 386 18.34 39.72 27.78
C ALA A 386 17.26 39.62 28.88
N LYS A 387 16.93 38.39 29.32
CA LYS A 387 16.04 38.18 30.47
C LYS A 387 16.67 38.67 31.77
N GLN A 388 17.94 38.35 32.02
CA GLN A 388 18.65 38.85 33.21
C GLN A 388 18.73 40.38 33.25
N GLU A 389 18.93 41.03 32.11
CA GLU A 389 18.90 42.50 32.00
C GLU A 389 17.50 43.08 32.28
N ALA A 390 16.44 42.44 31.77
CA ALA A 390 15.06 42.85 32.04
C ALA A 390 14.68 42.66 33.52
N ASP A 391 15.08 41.55 34.13
CA ASP A 391 14.86 41.28 35.55
C ASP A 391 15.63 42.28 36.43
N ALA A 392 16.87 42.63 36.05
CA ALA A 392 17.63 43.69 36.72
C ALA A 392 16.97 45.08 36.59
N ALA A 393 16.43 45.41 35.41
CA ALA A 393 15.72 46.67 35.18
C ALA A 393 14.41 46.77 35.99
N THR A 394 13.66 45.67 36.10
CA THR A 394 12.43 45.63 36.92
C THR A 394 12.75 45.72 38.42
N ALA A 395 13.81 45.07 38.89
CA ALA A 395 14.29 45.20 40.26
C ALA A 395 14.73 46.65 40.58
N ALA A 396 15.43 47.30 39.66
CA ALA A 396 15.81 48.71 39.79
C ALA A 396 14.59 49.65 39.83
N ALA A 397 13.58 49.40 39.00
CA ALA A 397 12.33 50.16 39.02
C ALA A 397 11.56 49.98 40.35
N ALA A 398 11.50 48.75 40.88
CA ALA A 398 10.88 48.46 42.17
C ALA A 398 11.61 49.13 43.35
N ALA A 399 12.94 49.18 43.30
CA ALA A 399 13.74 49.91 44.29
C ALA A 399 13.50 51.42 44.22
N ALA A 400 13.35 51.99 43.02
CA ALA A 400 13.03 53.40 42.83
C ALA A 400 11.63 53.76 43.36
N THR A 401 10.62 52.89 43.13
CA THR A 401 9.27 53.10 43.68
C THR A 401 9.27 53.00 45.21
N ALA A 402 9.97 52.03 45.80
CA ALA A 402 10.09 51.91 47.25
C ALA A 402 10.79 53.13 47.87
N LYS A 403 11.81 53.67 47.21
CA LYS A 403 12.49 54.90 47.65
C LYS A 403 11.59 56.14 47.56
N ALA A 404 10.73 56.22 46.54
CA ALA A 404 9.75 57.29 46.40
C ALA A 404 8.63 57.19 47.46
N GLU A 405 8.17 55.98 47.79
CA GLU A 405 7.20 55.75 48.86
C GLU A 405 7.77 56.09 50.25
N ALA A 406 9.03 55.74 50.52
CA ALA A 406 9.71 56.12 51.76
C ALA A 406 9.91 57.64 51.90
N ALA A 407 10.20 58.34 50.79
CA ALA A 407 10.29 59.80 50.77
C ALA A 407 8.92 60.47 51.00
N ALA A 408 7.84 59.87 50.51
CA ALA A 408 6.47 60.36 50.74
C ALA A 408 5.96 60.10 52.17
N ALA A 409 6.54 59.14 52.89
CA ALA A 409 6.20 58.86 54.30
C ALA A 409 6.98 59.72 55.30
N THR A 410 8.05 60.40 54.86
CA THR A 410 8.91 61.26 55.69
C THR A 410 8.63 62.75 55.51
N ALA A 411 7.79 63.13 54.54
CA ALA A 411 7.24 64.47 54.33
C ALA A 411 5.80 64.54 54.87
#